data_AF-A0ABD6HRK3-F1
#
_entry.id   AF-A0ABD6HRK3-F1
#
_cell.length_a   1.000
_cell.length_b   1.000
_cell.length_c   1.000
_cell.angle_alpha   90.00
_cell.angle_beta   90.00
_cell.angle_gamma   90.00
#
_symmetry.space_group_name_H-M   'P 1'
#
loop_
_entity.id
_entity.type
_entity.pdbx_description
1 polymer ?
#
loop_
_entity_poly.entity_id
_entity_poly.type
_entity_poly.pdbx_seq_one_letter_code
_entity_poly.pdbx_strand_id
1 'polypeptide(L)'
;MKDVIQAVLIKTKKRLWRRRQTAWLAGALVWLAGAAPACAESPPAPESVVSSAPAAADPAANLPELGGAPDDAAREKQWAEMAKQFGEKDLNNVSRQQMRSRAEDYLLGQATGALQQQAQELLSPLGTARLSLKMTGEGDFTGSNGQLFSPLYDVDGLLTYSQIGWLQQSAGALGNFALGQRWIAGDWLLGYNTALDSDFARQRNRGSVGAEAWGDYLRFSTNYYYPLSALAQQPGDGVFFSRPACGYDITTQGYLPFYRQIGGSLSYEQYLGDNVDLFGSGKKQNDPRAMQLGLNYTPVPLVTMKALHKIGAGGQSQDQIELALSYRLGVPLVKQISPEYVAQAKSLRGSRYDPIERKNVPVLEFRQRKTLQVFLATPPWSLQAGETVPLVLEIKALNGISHVSWQGDTQALSLTPPHNANDPQGWTAIVPPWDDAPGAANSYRLSVTLEDDKQQRVTSNWIELKVAPPLTATAGDDAGLPPIKTLTPPPIPAQTGPLYGGD
;
A
#
# COMPACT_ATOMS: atom_id res chain seq x y z
N MET A 1 -10.65 -8.36 -51.32
CA MET A 1 -9.56 -7.35 -51.31
C MET A 1 -9.73 -6.24 -50.27
N LYS A 2 -10.95 -5.80 -49.92
CA LYS A 2 -11.17 -4.75 -48.89
C LYS A 2 -10.87 -5.21 -47.45
N ASP A 3 -11.13 -6.47 -47.10
CA ASP A 3 -10.92 -6.98 -45.74
C ASP A 3 -9.44 -7.21 -45.38
N VAL A 4 -8.61 -7.53 -46.37
CA VAL A 4 -7.16 -7.70 -46.18
C VAL A 4 -6.48 -6.35 -45.91
N ILE A 5 -6.98 -5.26 -46.52
CA ILE A 5 -6.44 -3.91 -46.32
C ILE A 5 -6.86 -3.34 -44.94
N GLN A 6 -8.08 -3.63 -44.47
CA GLN A 6 -8.49 -3.24 -43.11
C GLN A 6 -7.71 -3.99 -42.02
N ALA A 7 -7.47 -5.30 -42.19
CA ALA A 7 -6.69 -6.08 -41.23
C ALA A 7 -5.23 -5.59 -41.11
N VAL A 8 -4.63 -5.15 -42.22
CA VAL A 8 -3.28 -4.56 -42.23
C VAL A 8 -3.30 -3.17 -41.59
N LEU A 9 -4.29 -2.31 -41.86
CA LEU A 9 -4.39 -0.98 -41.22
C LEU A 9 -4.57 -1.06 -39.69
N ILE A 10 -5.32 -2.04 -39.19
CA ILE A 10 -5.55 -2.24 -37.74
C ILE A 10 -4.27 -2.78 -37.07
N LYS A 11 -3.53 -3.68 -37.72
CA LYS A 11 -2.22 -4.16 -37.23
C LYS A 11 -1.18 -3.03 -37.17
N THR A 12 -1.17 -2.14 -38.16
CA THR A 12 -0.23 -1.01 -38.22
C THR A 12 -0.59 0.09 -37.20
N LYS A 13 -1.89 0.36 -36.97
CA LYS A 13 -2.35 1.25 -35.88
C LYS A 13 -2.01 0.71 -34.48
N LYS A 14 -2.15 -0.60 -34.23
CA LYS A 14 -1.75 -1.23 -32.95
C LYS A 14 -0.22 -1.18 -32.71
N ARG A 15 0.60 -1.30 -33.76
CA ARG A 15 2.07 -1.18 -33.67
C ARG A 15 2.54 0.26 -33.43
N LEU A 16 1.88 1.26 -34.04
CA LEU A 16 2.17 2.68 -33.79
C LEU A 16 1.71 3.15 -32.41
N TRP A 17 0.62 2.57 -31.86
CA TRP A 17 0.16 2.88 -30.51
C TRP A 17 1.12 2.32 -29.43
N ARG A 18 1.70 1.14 -29.64
CA ARG A 18 2.75 0.58 -28.74
C ARG A 18 4.07 1.36 -28.78
N ARG A 19 4.48 1.92 -29.93
CA ARG A 19 5.69 2.76 -30.02
C ARG A 19 5.53 4.15 -29.40
N ARG A 20 4.29 4.65 -29.28
CA ARG A 20 4.02 5.94 -28.61
C ARG A 20 4.05 5.84 -27.07
N GLN A 21 3.81 4.67 -26.48
CA GLN A 21 3.89 4.49 -25.02
C GLN A 21 5.36 4.40 -24.52
N THR A 22 6.28 3.89 -25.33
CA THR A 22 7.70 3.83 -24.98
C THR A 22 8.42 5.18 -25.04
N ALA A 23 7.84 6.19 -25.72
CA ALA A 23 8.43 7.53 -25.80
C ALA A 23 8.05 8.45 -24.62
N TRP A 24 7.05 8.08 -23.81
CA TRP A 24 6.65 8.87 -22.64
C TRP A 24 7.52 8.63 -21.40
N LEU A 25 8.30 7.54 -21.36
CA LEU A 25 9.22 7.23 -20.25
C LEU A 25 10.47 8.12 -20.22
N ALA A 26 10.82 8.79 -21.31
CA ALA A 26 11.95 9.74 -21.34
C ALA A 26 11.54 11.20 -21.07
N GLY A 27 10.28 11.57 -21.32
CA GLY A 27 9.80 12.94 -21.18
C GLY A 27 9.30 13.31 -19.78
N ALA A 28 8.81 12.34 -19.00
CA ALA A 28 8.21 12.61 -17.69
C ALA A 28 9.23 12.96 -16.58
N LEU A 29 10.52 12.64 -16.77
CA LEU A 29 11.59 12.99 -15.83
C LEU A 29 12.09 14.45 -15.96
N VAL A 30 11.71 15.16 -17.02
CA VAL A 30 12.17 16.56 -17.26
C VAL A 30 11.13 17.60 -16.80
N TRP A 31 9.89 17.20 -16.49
CA TRP A 31 8.80 18.14 -16.19
C TRP A 31 8.51 18.40 -14.70
N LEU A 32 9.18 17.72 -13.77
CA LEU A 32 8.94 17.87 -12.33
C LEU A 32 9.90 18.84 -11.60
N ALA A 33 10.78 19.53 -12.33
CA ALA A 33 11.67 20.55 -11.76
C ALA A 33 11.11 21.99 -11.77
N GLY A 34 9.88 22.20 -12.23
CA GLY A 34 9.33 23.53 -12.49
C GLY A 34 7.89 23.73 -12.01
N ALA A 35 7.58 23.45 -10.75
CA ALA A 35 6.38 23.98 -10.08
C ALA A 35 6.44 23.70 -8.57
N ALA A 36 7.12 24.57 -7.81
CA ALA A 36 6.84 24.73 -6.39
C ALA A 36 6.50 26.22 -6.17
N PRO A 37 5.26 26.56 -5.76
CA PRO A 37 4.99 27.90 -5.30
C PRO A 37 5.67 28.11 -3.95
N ALA A 38 6.42 29.21 -3.84
CA ALA A 38 6.93 29.74 -2.60
C ALA A 38 5.75 30.07 -1.67
N CYS A 39 5.70 29.46 -0.48
CA CYS A 39 5.05 29.94 0.72
C CYS A 39 5.37 28.97 1.86
N ALA A 40 6.31 29.33 2.72
CA ALA A 40 6.37 28.84 4.10
C ALA A 40 7.13 29.89 4.92
N GLU A 41 6.36 30.75 5.58
CA GLU A 41 6.81 31.67 6.61
C GLU A 41 7.46 30.90 7.76
N SER A 42 8.64 31.35 8.18
CA SER A 42 9.36 30.85 9.35
C SER A 42 8.67 31.33 10.64
N PRO A 43 8.44 30.47 11.65
CA PRO A 43 8.04 30.95 12.98
C PRO A 43 9.21 31.64 13.70
N PRO A 44 8.96 32.67 14.54
CA PRO A 44 10.02 33.44 15.19
C PRO A 44 10.70 32.65 16.30
N ALA A 45 12.01 32.86 16.46
CA ALA A 45 12.82 32.28 17.54
C ALA A 45 12.49 32.94 18.90
N PRO A 46 12.55 32.21 20.03
CA PRO A 46 12.37 32.79 21.36
C PRO A 46 13.60 33.59 21.81
N GLU A 47 13.34 34.65 22.56
CA GLU A 47 14.29 35.66 23.07
C GLU A 47 15.37 35.07 23.98
N SER A 48 16.61 35.50 23.77
CA SER A 48 17.76 35.26 24.64
C SER A 48 17.76 36.23 25.83
N VAL A 49 17.88 35.68 27.04
CA VAL A 49 18.00 36.47 28.28
C VAL A 49 19.46 36.93 28.43
N VAL A 50 19.64 38.24 28.53
CA VAL A 50 20.91 38.93 28.77
C VAL A 50 21.34 38.76 30.23
N SER A 51 22.62 38.42 30.45
CA SER A 51 23.33 38.72 31.70
C SER A 51 24.68 39.35 31.37
N SER A 52 24.79 40.66 31.62
CA SER A 52 26.01 41.47 31.83
C SER A 52 26.80 40.93 33.05
N ALA A 53 28.13 41.03 33.25
CA ALA A 53 29.22 41.95 32.89
C ALA A 53 30.58 41.29 33.34
N PRO A 54 31.78 41.94 33.37
CA PRO A 54 32.36 43.00 32.54
C PRO A 54 33.75 42.62 31.94
N ALA A 55 34.29 43.57 31.17
CA ALA A 55 35.51 43.57 30.35
C ALA A 55 36.86 43.49 31.08
N ALA A 56 37.89 43.00 30.35
CA ALA A 56 39.27 43.47 30.47
C ALA A 56 40.13 43.15 29.22
N ALA A 57 40.74 44.22 28.69
CA ALA A 57 42.05 44.33 28.01
C ALA A 57 42.32 43.65 26.65
N ASP A 58 42.42 44.51 25.61
CA ASP A 58 43.31 44.37 24.44
C ASP A 58 44.75 44.78 24.84
N PRO A 59 45.82 44.23 24.22
CA PRO A 59 46.39 44.92 23.06
C PRO A 59 47.09 44.06 21.97
N ALA A 60 46.87 44.51 20.73
CA ALA A 60 47.84 44.76 19.66
C ALA A 60 48.52 43.61 18.86
N ALA A 61 48.26 43.69 17.55
CA ALA A 61 49.21 43.70 16.43
C ALA A 61 49.77 42.36 15.91
N ASN A 62 49.21 41.90 14.78
CA ASN A 62 49.98 41.55 13.55
C ASN A 62 49.07 41.12 12.36
N LEU A 63 49.12 41.92 11.27
CA LEU A 63 49.02 41.56 9.83
C LEU A 63 47.62 41.24 9.22
N PRO A 64 47.43 41.35 7.87
CA PRO A 64 47.29 42.55 7.03
C PRO A 64 45.94 42.63 6.26
N GLU A 65 45.55 43.84 5.85
CA GLU A 65 44.37 44.14 5.01
C GLU A 65 44.46 43.58 3.58
N LEU A 66 43.32 43.13 3.03
CA LEU A 66 43.16 42.88 1.59
C LEU A 66 41.70 43.08 1.12
N GLY A 67 41.49 44.17 0.37
CA GLY A 67 40.76 44.14 -0.91
C GLY A 67 39.25 44.38 -0.89
N GLY A 68 38.84 45.63 -1.14
CA GLY A 68 37.48 46.02 -1.49
C GLY A 68 37.03 45.56 -2.89
N ALA A 69 35.71 45.55 -3.09
CA ALA A 69 34.97 45.08 -4.27
C ALA A 69 35.15 45.95 -5.54
N PRO A 70 34.90 45.41 -6.75
CA PRO A 70 34.64 46.24 -7.94
C PRO A 70 33.25 46.03 -8.59
N ASP A 71 32.68 47.20 -8.92
CA ASP A 71 31.64 47.64 -9.89
C ASP A 71 30.89 46.65 -10.82
N ASP A 72 29.57 46.61 -10.65
CA ASP A 72 28.58 45.93 -11.53
C ASP A 72 28.33 46.62 -12.88
N ALA A 73 28.67 47.91 -13.02
CA ALA A 73 28.37 48.69 -14.23
C ALA A 73 29.24 48.33 -15.47
N ALA A 74 30.41 47.72 -15.25
CA ALA A 74 31.28 47.26 -16.34
C ALA A 74 30.77 45.94 -16.97
N ARG A 75 30.10 45.10 -16.17
CA ARG A 75 29.52 43.84 -16.63
C ARG A 75 28.32 44.09 -17.53
N GLU A 76 27.43 45.01 -17.19
CA GLU A 76 26.23 45.30 -18.00
C GLU A 76 26.57 45.81 -19.42
N LYS A 77 27.66 46.56 -19.59
CA LYS A 77 28.14 46.98 -20.92
C LYS A 77 28.61 45.79 -21.77
N GLN A 78 29.28 44.82 -21.18
CA GLN A 78 29.71 43.59 -21.88
C GLN A 78 28.52 42.71 -22.29
N TRP A 79 27.47 42.64 -21.46
CA TRP A 79 26.25 41.90 -21.80
C TRP A 79 25.47 42.54 -22.95
N ALA A 80 25.41 43.88 -22.99
CA ALA A 80 24.74 44.61 -24.06
C ALA A 80 25.46 44.48 -25.42
N GLU A 81 26.80 44.43 -25.42
CA GLU A 81 27.59 44.20 -26.63
C GLU A 81 27.48 42.75 -27.14
N MET A 82 27.41 41.78 -26.22
CA MET A 82 27.22 40.38 -26.56
C MET A 82 25.82 40.12 -27.15
N ALA A 83 24.77 40.74 -26.59
CA ALA A 83 23.41 40.63 -27.12
C ALA A 83 23.28 41.23 -28.54
N LYS A 84 24.05 42.28 -28.85
CA LYS A 84 24.05 42.93 -30.16
C LYS A 84 24.72 42.07 -31.24
N GLN A 85 25.76 41.29 -30.89
CA GLN A 85 26.42 40.37 -31.82
C GLN A 85 25.60 39.11 -32.13
N PHE A 86 24.65 38.73 -31.27
CA PHE A 86 23.75 37.60 -31.50
C PHE A 86 22.57 37.91 -32.42
N GLY A 87 22.24 39.19 -32.65
CA GLY A 87 21.10 39.62 -33.46
C GLY A 87 21.35 39.75 -34.96
N GLU A 88 22.61 39.76 -35.40
CA GLU A 88 22.97 40.05 -36.80
C GLU A 88 23.96 39.01 -37.32
N LYS A 89 23.47 37.83 -37.73
CA LYS A 89 24.07 37.04 -38.82
C LYS A 89 23.15 35.90 -39.30
N ASP A 90 22.87 35.98 -40.60
CA ASP A 90 22.03 35.13 -41.43
C ASP A 90 22.15 33.61 -41.24
N LEU A 91 21.00 32.96 -41.09
CA LEU A 91 20.82 31.50 -41.01
C LEU A 91 20.30 30.90 -42.33
N ASN A 92 20.92 31.23 -43.47
CA ASN A 92 20.50 30.70 -44.78
C ASN A 92 21.67 30.10 -45.58
N ASN A 93 22.32 29.06 -45.05
CA ASN A 93 22.85 27.90 -45.79
C ASN A 93 23.87 27.12 -44.97
N VAL A 94 23.48 26.03 -44.30
CA VAL A 94 24.43 24.96 -43.94
C VAL A 94 23.74 23.59 -43.99
N SER A 95 24.34 22.66 -44.72
CA SER A 95 23.86 21.29 -44.91
C SER A 95 23.94 20.45 -43.61
N ARG A 96 22.96 19.56 -43.40
CA ARG A 96 22.76 18.78 -42.16
C ARG A 96 23.90 17.81 -41.79
N GLN A 97 24.87 17.56 -42.67
CA GLN A 97 25.97 16.64 -42.41
C GLN A 97 27.20 17.30 -41.77
N GLN A 98 27.40 18.61 -41.94
CA GLN A 98 28.48 19.34 -41.24
C GLN A 98 28.07 19.85 -39.86
N MET A 99 26.77 19.88 -39.56
CA MET A 99 26.24 20.21 -38.23
C MET A 99 26.39 19.08 -37.21
N ARG A 100 26.62 17.83 -37.61
CA ARG A 100 26.80 16.70 -36.68
C ARG A 100 28.24 16.60 -36.16
N SER A 101 29.24 16.70 -37.03
CA SER A 101 30.64 16.60 -36.61
C SER A 101 31.15 17.83 -35.87
N ARG A 102 30.62 19.03 -36.15
CA ARG A 102 30.99 20.25 -35.41
C ARG A 102 30.20 20.45 -34.12
N ALA A 103 29.01 19.87 -33.98
CA ALA A 103 28.28 19.90 -32.72
C ALA A 103 28.91 18.98 -31.66
N GLU A 104 29.47 17.84 -32.07
CA GLU A 104 30.13 16.89 -31.15
C GLU A 104 31.42 17.49 -30.54
N ASP A 105 32.27 18.16 -31.34
CA ASP A 105 33.49 18.81 -30.83
C ASP A 105 33.22 20.12 -30.07
N TYR A 106 32.16 20.87 -30.42
CA TYR A 106 31.80 22.11 -29.73
C TYR A 106 31.06 21.86 -28.40
N LEU A 107 30.24 20.79 -28.33
CA LEU A 107 29.60 20.35 -27.08
C LEU A 107 30.61 19.78 -26.08
N LEU A 108 31.69 19.16 -26.56
CA LEU A 108 32.77 18.66 -25.69
C LEU A 108 33.80 19.75 -25.34
N GLY A 109 34.02 20.72 -26.23
CA GLY A 109 35.03 21.78 -26.06
C GLY A 109 34.59 23.01 -25.26
N GLN A 110 33.30 23.33 -25.17
CA GLN A 110 32.81 24.46 -24.35
C GLN A 110 32.24 24.07 -22.99
N ALA A 111 31.94 22.78 -22.76
CA ALA A 111 31.43 22.31 -21.46
C ALA A 111 32.53 22.18 -20.38
N THR A 112 33.81 22.36 -20.72
CA THR A 112 34.94 22.07 -19.84
C THR A 112 35.77 23.29 -19.41
N GLY A 113 35.54 24.49 -19.97
CA GLY A 113 36.36 25.68 -19.65
C GLY A 113 35.82 26.60 -18.55
N ALA A 114 34.50 26.72 -18.38
CA ALA A 114 33.87 27.66 -17.44
C ALA A 114 33.12 26.97 -16.28
N LEU A 115 33.06 25.64 -16.29
CA LEU A 115 32.38 24.83 -15.28
C LEU A 115 33.33 24.23 -14.24
N GLN A 116 34.59 24.67 -14.21
CA GLN A 116 35.63 24.02 -13.40
C GLN A 116 36.12 24.84 -12.21
N GLN A 117 35.72 26.12 -12.08
CA GLN A 117 36.12 26.97 -10.93
C GLN A 117 34.98 27.28 -9.94
N GLN A 118 33.73 26.89 -10.21
CA GLN A 118 32.61 26.98 -9.26
C GLN A 118 31.86 25.64 -9.01
N ALA A 119 32.25 24.55 -9.67
CA ALA A 119 31.65 23.22 -9.47
C ALA A 119 32.36 22.37 -8.39
N GLN A 120 33.43 22.88 -7.76
CA GLN A 120 34.22 22.12 -6.79
C GLN A 120 33.65 22.12 -5.35
N GLU A 121 32.58 22.88 -5.09
CA GLU A 121 31.84 22.84 -3.80
C GLU A 121 30.48 22.11 -3.89
N LEU A 122 30.11 21.54 -5.05
CA LEU A 122 28.83 20.86 -5.30
C LEU A 122 28.99 19.41 -5.80
N LEU A 123 30.04 18.71 -5.38
CA LEU A 123 30.26 17.29 -5.72
C LEU A 123 30.34 16.40 -4.47
N SER A 124 29.32 16.53 -3.62
CA SER A 124 28.89 15.43 -2.74
C SER A 124 28.13 14.40 -3.59
N PRO A 125 28.18 13.08 -3.29
CA PRO A 125 27.49 12.09 -4.10
C PRO A 125 26.01 12.44 -4.20
N LEU A 126 25.53 12.81 -5.40
CA LEU A 126 24.18 13.36 -5.60
C LEU A 126 23.08 12.30 -5.47
N GLY A 127 23.45 11.05 -5.15
CA GLY A 127 22.53 9.93 -4.97
C GLY A 127 22.79 8.72 -5.86
N THR A 128 21.85 7.77 -5.81
CA THR A 128 21.89 6.51 -6.57
C THR A 128 20.61 6.33 -7.36
N ALA A 129 20.72 6.22 -8.68
CA ALA A 129 19.63 5.82 -9.56
C ALA A 129 19.70 4.32 -9.81
N ARG A 130 18.61 3.59 -9.58
CA ARG A 130 18.53 2.14 -9.78
C ARG A 130 17.38 1.79 -10.71
N LEU A 131 17.67 0.98 -11.72
CA LEU A 131 16.68 0.38 -12.62
C LEU A 131 16.73 -1.13 -12.45
N SER A 132 15.63 -1.75 -12.01
CA SER A 132 15.52 -3.20 -11.84
C SER A 132 14.52 -3.76 -12.86
N LEU A 133 14.99 -4.67 -13.70
CA LEU A 133 14.19 -5.47 -14.63
C LEU A 133 13.98 -6.85 -14.03
N LYS A 134 12.72 -7.22 -13.81
CA LYS A 134 12.34 -8.52 -13.23
C LYS A 134 11.78 -9.40 -14.32
N MET A 135 12.16 -10.67 -14.33
CA MET A 135 11.62 -11.69 -15.23
C MET A 135 11.18 -12.89 -14.38
N THR A 136 9.92 -13.26 -14.50
CA THR A 136 9.39 -14.49 -13.88
C THR A 136 9.71 -15.70 -14.76
N GLY A 137 9.63 -16.92 -14.20
CA GLY A 137 9.82 -18.17 -14.96
C GLY A 137 8.87 -18.33 -16.17
N GLU A 138 7.74 -17.62 -16.17
CA GLU A 138 6.77 -17.57 -17.27
C GLU A 138 7.14 -16.56 -18.37
N GLY A 139 8.23 -15.81 -18.19
CA GLY A 139 8.74 -14.83 -19.15
C GLY A 139 8.03 -13.47 -19.11
N ASP A 140 7.30 -13.17 -18.04
CA ASP A 140 6.68 -11.86 -17.83
C ASP A 140 7.68 -10.88 -17.19
N PHE A 141 7.60 -9.61 -17.61
CA PHE A 141 8.45 -8.50 -17.14
C PHE A 141 7.75 -7.60 -16.12
N THR A 142 6.63 -8.07 -15.56
CA THR A 142 5.91 -7.40 -14.48
C THR A 142 6.81 -7.24 -13.25
N GLY A 143 6.79 -6.05 -12.66
CA GLY A 143 7.66 -5.74 -11.52
C GLY A 143 8.89 -4.88 -11.84
N SER A 144 9.09 -4.52 -13.11
CA SER A 144 10.16 -3.62 -13.53
C SER A 144 10.00 -2.23 -12.90
N ASN A 145 11.01 -1.78 -12.17
CA ASN A 145 10.95 -0.55 -11.37
C ASN A 145 12.18 0.33 -11.56
N GLY A 146 11.97 1.63 -11.42
CA GLY A 146 13.02 2.65 -11.32
C GLY A 146 12.96 3.32 -9.96
N GLN A 147 14.12 3.58 -9.36
CA GLN A 147 14.24 4.22 -8.05
C GLN A 147 15.36 5.25 -8.07
N LEU A 148 15.16 6.34 -7.36
CA LEU A 148 16.14 7.39 -7.14
C LEU A 148 16.30 7.60 -5.64
N PHE A 149 17.49 7.33 -5.13
CA PHE A 149 17.92 7.63 -3.78
C PHE A 149 18.67 8.97 -3.79
N SER A 150 18.29 9.90 -2.93
CA SER A 150 18.89 11.25 -2.84
C SER A 150 19.33 11.55 -1.40
N PRO A 151 20.61 11.83 -1.15
CA PRO A 151 21.08 12.30 0.16
C PRO A 151 20.64 13.76 0.34
N LEU A 152 19.94 14.04 1.43
CA LEU A 152 19.45 15.38 1.77
C LEU A 152 20.40 16.08 2.74
N TYR A 153 20.96 15.33 3.69
CA TYR A 153 21.89 15.82 4.68
C TYR A 153 22.90 14.72 5.00
N ASP A 154 24.19 15.03 4.91
CA ASP A 154 25.27 14.07 5.15
C ASP A 154 26.43 14.74 5.88
N VAL A 155 26.45 14.61 7.20
CA VAL A 155 27.45 15.24 8.08
C VAL A 155 27.80 14.27 9.21
N ASP A 156 29.09 14.17 9.56
CA ASP A 156 29.61 13.40 10.70
C ASP A 156 29.09 11.95 10.81
N GLY A 157 28.90 11.29 9.66
CA GLY A 157 28.41 9.92 9.61
C GLY A 157 26.90 9.75 9.75
N LEU A 158 26.15 10.83 9.96
CA LEU A 158 24.69 10.87 9.86
C LEU A 158 24.27 11.22 8.43
N LEU A 159 23.44 10.36 7.83
CA LEU A 159 22.88 10.51 6.49
C LEU A 159 21.35 10.54 6.58
N THR A 160 20.74 11.68 6.28
CA THR A 160 19.31 11.79 6.01
C THR A 160 19.09 11.72 4.50
N TYR A 161 18.16 10.87 4.07
CA TYR A 161 17.92 10.61 2.65
C TYR A 161 16.44 10.57 2.33
N SER A 162 16.13 10.85 1.07
CA SER A 162 14.84 10.53 0.46
C SER A 162 15.01 9.50 -0.64
N GLN A 163 13.97 8.71 -0.88
CA GLN A 163 13.93 7.77 -1.98
C GLN A 163 12.58 7.86 -2.69
N ILE A 164 12.63 7.96 -4.01
CA ILE A 164 11.45 8.00 -4.86
C ILE A 164 11.52 6.80 -5.80
N GLY A 165 10.41 6.07 -5.92
CA GLY A 165 10.30 4.90 -6.77
C GLY A 165 9.09 5.00 -7.70
N TRP A 166 9.26 4.49 -8.91
CA TRP A 166 8.19 4.28 -9.86
C TRP A 166 8.21 2.84 -10.36
N LEU A 167 7.06 2.19 -10.30
CA LEU A 167 6.89 0.80 -10.70
C LEU A 167 5.72 0.70 -11.68
N GLN A 168 5.95 0.06 -12.83
CA GLN A 168 4.89 -0.25 -13.78
C GLN A 168 4.38 -1.68 -13.57
N GLN A 169 3.06 -1.84 -13.46
CA GLN A 169 2.38 -3.13 -13.39
C GLN A 169 1.38 -3.27 -14.55
N SER A 170 0.95 -4.50 -14.84
CA SER A 170 -0.01 -4.80 -15.92
C SER A 170 -1.32 -4.03 -15.81
N ALA A 171 -1.68 -3.61 -14.61
CA ALA A 171 -2.99 -3.02 -14.32
C ALA A 171 -2.91 -1.62 -13.68
N GLY A 172 -1.74 -0.98 -13.64
CA GLY A 172 -1.56 0.34 -13.02
C GLY A 172 -0.09 0.74 -12.85
N ALA A 173 0.13 1.93 -12.30
CA ALA A 173 1.44 2.41 -11.90
C ALA A 173 1.45 2.66 -10.39
N LEU A 174 2.55 2.29 -9.74
CA LEU A 174 2.74 2.43 -8.32
C LEU A 174 3.90 3.39 -8.05
N GLY A 175 3.63 4.41 -7.24
CA GLY A 175 4.63 5.32 -6.73
C GLY A 175 5.06 4.91 -5.32
N ASN A 176 6.34 5.06 -5.04
CA ASN A 176 6.90 4.88 -3.71
C ASN A 176 7.63 6.17 -3.31
N PHE A 177 7.41 6.65 -2.09
CA PHE A 177 8.18 7.72 -1.49
C PHE A 177 8.67 7.26 -0.13
N ALA A 178 9.95 7.43 0.17
CA ALA A 178 10.51 7.08 1.47
C ALA A 178 11.43 8.18 1.99
N LEU A 179 11.48 8.28 3.31
CA LEU A 179 12.37 9.16 4.06
C LEU A 179 13.02 8.33 5.15
N GLY A 180 14.32 8.50 5.36
CA GLY A 180 15.03 7.75 6.38
C GLY A 180 16.31 8.42 6.84
N GLN A 181 16.86 7.87 7.90
CA GLN A 181 18.14 8.27 8.46
C GLN A 181 19.02 7.04 8.67
N ARG A 182 20.31 7.21 8.41
CA ARG A 182 21.37 6.22 8.67
C ARG A 182 22.49 6.89 9.45
N TRP A 183 23.03 6.23 10.46
CA TRP A 183 24.17 6.72 11.22
C TRP A 183 25.19 5.60 11.42
N ILE A 184 26.47 5.99 11.49
CA ILE A 184 27.57 5.07 11.74
C ILE A 184 27.72 4.91 13.26
N ALA A 185 27.70 3.67 13.73
CA ALA A 185 27.92 3.28 15.12
C ALA A 185 29.00 2.19 15.16
N GLY A 186 30.27 2.59 15.32
CA GLY A 186 31.41 1.68 15.22
C GLY A 186 31.52 1.05 13.83
N ASP A 187 31.54 -0.28 13.78
CA ASP A 187 31.59 -1.07 12.53
C ASP A 187 30.19 -1.38 11.96
N TRP A 188 29.17 -0.65 12.40
CA TRP A 188 27.79 -0.82 11.95
C TRP A 188 27.24 0.48 11.38
N LEU A 189 26.43 0.36 10.33
CA LEU A 189 25.55 1.41 9.84
C LEU A 189 24.14 1.03 10.27
N LEU A 190 23.58 1.80 11.19
CA LEU A 190 22.23 1.63 11.67
C LEU A 190 21.32 2.63 10.98
N GLY A 191 20.06 2.28 10.79
CA GLY A 191 19.11 3.19 10.18
C GLY A 191 17.67 2.85 10.45
N TYR A 192 16.81 3.83 10.23
CA TYR A 192 15.37 3.64 10.16
C TYR A 192 14.82 4.37 8.94
N ASN A 193 13.72 3.88 8.42
CA ASN A 193 13.04 4.45 7.27
C ASN A 193 11.53 4.39 7.44
N THR A 194 10.85 5.32 6.79
CA THR A 194 9.40 5.32 6.63
C THR A 194 9.11 5.50 5.15
N ALA A 195 8.15 4.74 4.64
CA ALA A 195 7.77 4.81 3.23
C ALA A 195 6.26 4.80 3.04
N LEU A 196 5.84 5.46 1.97
CA LEU A 196 4.47 5.56 1.49
C LEU A 196 4.43 4.99 0.07
N ASP A 197 3.58 4.00 -0.12
CA ASP A 197 3.34 3.39 -1.42
C ASP A 197 1.91 3.73 -1.85
N SER A 198 1.75 4.20 -3.09
CA SER A 198 0.47 4.64 -3.64
C SER A 198 0.26 4.02 -5.02
N ASP A 199 -0.80 3.21 -5.16
CA ASP A 199 -1.36 2.83 -6.46
C ASP A 199 -2.31 3.95 -6.91
N PHE A 200 -1.85 4.78 -7.83
CA PHE A 200 -2.60 5.94 -8.33
C PHE A 200 -3.86 5.54 -9.10
N ALA A 201 -3.87 4.36 -9.73
CA ALA A 201 -5.00 3.92 -10.54
C ALA A 201 -6.17 3.41 -9.69
N ARG A 202 -5.86 2.81 -8.52
CA ARG A 202 -6.86 2.22 -7.61
C ARG A 202 -7.04 2.98 -6.30
N GLN A 203 -6.32 4.07 -6.10
CA GLN A 203 -6.29 4.85 -4.86
C GLN A 203 -6.02 3.99 -3.61
N ARG A 204 -5.06 3.06 -3.72
CA ARG A 204 -4.66 2.18 -2.61
C ARG A 204 -3.33 2.63 -2.06
N ASN A 205 -3.32 2.88 -0.75
CA ASN A 205 -2.19 3.46 -0.05
C ASN A 205 -1.72 2.50 1.05
N ARG A 206 -0.40 2.34 1.15
CA ARG A 206 0.26 1.53 2.16
C ARG A 206 1.40 2.34 2.77
N GLY A 207 1.48 2.32 4.09
CA GLY A 207 2.61 2.85 4.84
C GLY A 207 3.54 1.71 5.25
N SER A 208 4.82 2.01 5.44
CA SER A 208 5.73 1.10 6.12
C SER A 208 6.73 1.83 6.99
N VAL A 209 7.17 1.14 8.03
CA VAL A 209 8.30 1.53 8.85
C VAL A 209 9.34 0.42 8.78
N GLY A 210 10.59 0.77 8.58
CA GLY A 210 11.69 -0.17 8.46
C GLY A 210 12.88 0.20 9.34
N ALA A 211 13.65 -0.82 9.70
CA ALA A 211 14.90 -0.69 10.43
C ALA A 211 16.01 -1.43 9.69
N GLU A 212 17.21 -0.87 9.71
CA GLU A 212 18.39 -1.35 9.00
C GLU A 212 19.56 -1.49 9.99
N ALA A 213 20.28 -2.61 9.90
CA ALA A 213 21.53 -2.82 10.62
C ALA A 213 22.52 -3.48 9.66
N TRP A 214 23.45 -2.70 9.13
CA TRP A 214 24.41 -3.14 8.12
C TRP A 214 25.79 -3.19 8.72
N GLY A 215 26.48 -4.30 8.54
CA GLY A 215 27.91 -4.48 8.73
C GLY A 215 28.61 -4.56 7.38
N ASP A 216 29.92 -4.83 7.41
CA ASP A 216 30.75 -4.86 6.19
C ASP A 216 30.43 -6.03 5.25
N TYR A 217 29.91 -7.13 5.79
CA TYR A 217 29.60 -8.35 5.04
C TYR A 217 28.17 -8.83 5.21
N LEU A 218 27.49 -8.40 6.28
CA LEU A 218 26.15 -8.82 6.64
C LEU A 218 25.23 -7.60 6.72
N ARG A 219 24.06 -7.68 6.11
CA ARG A 219 23.05 -6.61 6.16
C ARG A 219 21.74 -7.20 6.63
N PHE A 220 21.17 -6.59 7.66
CA PHE A 220 19.86 -6.90 8.18
C PHE A 220 18.91 -5.76 7.87
N SER A 221 17.72 -6.09 7.42
CA SER A 221 16.65 -5.14 7.17
C SER A 221 15.33 -5.76 7.57
N THR A 222 14.52 -5.02 8.30
CA THR A 222 13.16 -5.45 8.67
C THR A 222 12.19 -4.35 8.35
N ASN A 223 11.02 -4.72 7.84
CA ASN A 223 10.01 -3.77 7.42
C ASN A 223 8.65 -4.24 7.90
N TYR A 224 7.86 -3.33 8.47
CA TYR A 224 6.46 -3.54 8.82
C TYR A 224 5.57 -2.74 7.87
N TYR A 225 4.54 -3.38 7.33
CA TYR A 225 3.63 -2.83 6.34
C TYR A 225 2.23 -2.69 6.91
N TYR A 226 1.67 -1.49 6.76
CA TYR A 226 0.34 -1.16 7.24
C TYR A 226 -0.54 -0.56 6.14
N PRO A 227 -1.77 -1.04 5.94
CA PRO A 227 -2.69 -0.44 4.98
C PRO A 227 -3.19 0.92 5.46
N LEU A 228 -2.98 1.97 4.65
CA LEU A 228 -3.53 3.30 4.89
C LEU A 228 -4.87 3.52 4.18
N SER A 229 -5.16 2.74 3.14
CA SER A 229 -6.44 2.75 2.45
C SER A 229 -7.40 1.68 2.97
N ALA A 230 -8.69 2.01 3.03
CA ALA A 230 -9.76 1.06 3.30
C ALA A 230 -9.94 0.04 2.17
N LEU A 231 -10.77 -0.98 2.43
CA LEU A 231 -11.20 -1.95 1.42
C LEU A 231 -11.92 -1.23 0.27
N ALA A 232 -11.35 -1.35 -0.94
CA ALA A 232 -11.89 -0.75 -2.14
C ALA A 232 -12.35 -1.84 -3.13
N GLN A 233 -13.44 -1.58 -3.84
CA GLN A 233 -13.99 -2.51 -4.82
C GLN A 233 -12.99 -2.76 -5.95
N GLN A 234 -12.89 -4.00 -6.42
CA GLN A 234 -11.99 -4.33 -7.52
C GLN A 234 -12.59 -3.90 -8.87
N PRO A 235 -11.80 -3.29 -9.78
CA PRO A 235 -12.26 -3.00 -11.13
C PRO A 235 -12.64 -4.29 -11.87
N GLY A 236 -13.88 -4.38 -12.35
CA GLY A 236 -14.37 -5.51 -13.17
C GLY A 236 -15.09 -6.62 -12.40
N ASP A 237 -15.03 -6.65 -11.06
CA ASP A 237 -15.79 -7.61 -10.25
C ASP A 237 -16.36 -6.93 -9.01
N GLY A 238 -17.68 -6.69 -9.02
CA GLY A 238 -18.34 -5.92 -7.99
C GLY A 238 -18.47 -6.62 -6.64
N VAL A 239 -18.10 -7.91 -6.55
CA VAL A 239 -18.29 -8.75 -5.37
C VAL A 239 -17.05 -8.77 -4.47
N PHE A 240 -15.86 -8.49 -5.02
CA PHE A 240 -14.60 -8.53 -4.28
C PHE A 240 -14.09 -7.13 -3.96
N PHE A 241 -13.75 -6.95 -2.68
CA PHE A 241 -12.98 -5.82 -2.20
C PHE A 241 -11.53 -6.24 -2.03
N SER A 242 -10.60 -5.31 -2.23
CA SER A 242 -9.21 -5.52 -1.89
C SER A 242 -8.59 -4.28 -1.26
N ARG A 243 -7.63 -4.52 -0.36
CA ARG A 243 -6.75 -3.51 0.22
C ARG A 243 -5.34 -4.09 0.34
N PRO A 244 -4.31 -3.25 0.55
CA PRO A 244 -3.00 -3.76 0.94
C PRO A 244 -3.12 -4.63 2.20
N ALA A 245 -2.44 -5.77 2.21
CA ALA A 245 -2.38 -6.64 3.38
C ALA A 245 -1.41 -6.07 4.41
N CYS A 246 -1.76 -6.19 5.68
CA CYS A 246 -0.83 -5.94 6.78
C CYS A 246 0.20 -7.08 6.82
N GLY A 247 1.46 -6.77 7.14
CA GLY A 247 2.49 -7.81 7.21
C GLY A 247 3.85 -7.27 7.56
N TYR A 248 4.84 -8.15 7.59
CA TYR A 248 6.22 -7.77 7.82
C TYR A 248 7.16 -8.65 7.00
N ASP A 249 8.35 -8.12 6.75
CA ASP A 249 9.46 -8.89 6.22
C ASP A 249 10.74 -8.69 7.05
N ILE A 250 11.60 -9.70 6.96
CA ILE A 250 12.94 -9.70 7.52
C ILE A 250 13.85 -10.22 6.42
N THR A 251 14.83 -9.40 6.03
CA THR A 251 15.80 -9.72 4.99
C THR A 251 17.21 -9.68 5.57
N THR A 252 17.92 -10.77 5.37
CA THR A 252 19.36 -10.91 5.68
C THR A 252 20.11 -11.06 4.38
N GLN A 253 21.13 -10.23 4.15
CA GLN A 253 22.01 -10.33 2.99
C GLN A 253 23.44 -10.52 3.47
N GLY A 254 24.18 -11.41 2.80
CA GLY A 254 25.57 -11.71 3.11
C GLY A 254 26.44 -11.66 1.86
N TYR A 255 27.66 -11.15 1.97
CA TYR A 255 28.67 -11.18 0.90
C TYR A 255 29.89 -11.97 1.34
N LEU A 256 30.52 -12.68 0.40
CA LEU A 256 31.75 -13.41 0.71
C LEU A 256 32.89 -12.43 1.04
N PRO A 257 33.64 -12.62 2.15
CA PRO A 257 34.69 -11.68 2.54
C PRO A 257 35.81 -11.53 1.52
N PHE A 258 36.18 -12.63 0.87
CA PHE A 258 37.25 -12.72 -0.13
C PHE A 258 36.76 -12.44 -1.57
N TYR A 259 35.45 -12.41 -1.81
CA TYR A 259 34.88 -12.20 -3.15
C TYR A 259 33.50 -11.53 -3.10
N ARG A 260 33.49 -10.21 -2.87
CA ARG A 260 32.27 -9.41 -2.64
C ARG A 260 31.35 -9.30 -3.87
N GLN A 261 31.76 -9.80 -5.03
CA GLN A 261 30.94 -9.92 -6.23
C GLN A 261 29.81 -10.95 -6.03
N ILE A 262 29.97 -11.93 -5.15
CA ILE A 262 28.96 -12.95 -4.86
C ILE A 262 28.37 -12.70 -3.47
N GLY A 263 27.05 -12.70 -3.39
CA GLY A 263 26.33 -12.62 -2.14
C GLY A 263 25.10 -13.53 -2.11
N GLY A 264 24.68 -13.89 -0.90
CA GLY A 264 23.43 -14.58 -0.64
C GLY A 264 22.42 -13.63 -0.01
N SER A 265 21.13 -13.90 -0.18
CA SER A 265 20.07 -13.25 0.57
C SER A 265 19.05 -14.26 1.04
N LEU A 266 18.55 -14.07 2.26
CA LEU A 266 17.47 -14.82 2.85
C LEU A 266 16.40 -13.82 3.32
N SER A 267 15.20 -13.92 2.77
CA SER A 267 14.06 -13.11 3.18
C SER A 267 12.95 -13.99 3.73
N TYR A 268 12.38 -13.59 4.85
CA TYR A 268 11.16 -14.17 5.42
C TYR A 268 10.07 -13.11 5.41
N GLU A 269 8.88 -13.47 4.93
CA GLU A 269 7.73 -12.57 4.95
C GLU A 269 6.47 -13.29 5.46
N GLN A 270 5.66 -12.56 6.23
CA GLN A 270 4.37 -13.00 6.72
C GLN A 270 3.36 -11.87 6.59
N TYR A 271 2.18 -12.19 6.08
CA TYR A 271 1.06 -11.27 5.97
C TYR A 271 -0.13 -11.79 6.75
N LEU A 272 -0.96 -10.87 7.21
CA LEU A 272 -2.11 -11.12 8.07
C LEU A 272 -3.40 -10.89 7.28
N GLY A 273 -4.32 -11.86 7.32
CA GLY A 273 -5.65 -11.79 6.71
C GLY A 273 -6.13 -13.12 6.13
N ASP A 274 -7.46 -13.28 6.09
CA ASP A 274 -8.12 -14.54 5.68
C ASP A 274 -7.88 -14.94 4.22
N ASN A 275 -7.66 -13.94 3.35
CA ASN A 275 -7.68 -14.10 1.90
C ASN A 275 -6.59 -13.24 1.25
N VAL A 276 -5.34 -13.56 1.53
CA VAL A 276 -4.17 -12.82 1.05
C VAL A 276 -3.54 -13.54 -0.15
N ASP A 277 -3.20 -12.79 -1.20
CA ASP A 277 -2.47 -13.32 -2.36
C ASP A 277 -0.99 -12.94 -2.29
N LEU A 278 -0.20 -13.79 -1.61
CA LEU A 278 1.23 -13.54 -1.36
C LEU A 278 2.11 -13.70 -2.62
N PHE A 279 1.66 -14.50 -3.59
CA PHE A 279 2.42 -14.83 -4.80
C PHE A 279 1.95 -14.05 -6.03
N GLY A 280 0.82 -13.33 -5.95
CA GLY A 280 0.20 -12.69 -7.10
C GLY A 280 -0.35 -13.69 -8.11
N SER A 281 -0.57 -14.94 -7.69
CA SER A 281 -1.03 -16.05 -8.53
C SER A 281 -2.55 -16.17 -8.59
N GLY A 282 -3.27 -15.34 -7.84
CA GLY A 282 -4.72 -15.41 -7.63
C GLY A 282 -5.14 -16.43 -6.56
N LYS A 283 -4.22 -17.27 -6.07
CA LYS A 283 -4.49 -18.24 -5.00
C LYS A 283 -4.39 -17.56 -3.63
N LYS A 284 -5.56 -17.27 -3.05
CA LYS A 284 -5.71 -16.64 -1.73
C LYS A 284 -5.45 -17.65 -0.63
N GLN A 285 -4.79 -17.20 0.43
CA GLN A 285 -4.45 -18.01 1.61
C GLN A 285 -4.74 -17.23 2.90
N ASN A 286 -4.98 -17.96 3.97
CA ASN A 286 -5.10 -17.38 5.31
C ASN A 286 -3.71 -17.24 5.94
N ASP A 287 -3.40 -16.05 6.44
CA ASP A 287 -2.13 -15.68 7.09
C ASP A 287 -0.88 -16.27 6.39
N PRO A 288 -0.68 -16.01 5.09
CA PRO A 288 0.37 -16.68 4.34
C PRO A 288 1.75 -16.21 4.77
N ARG A 289 2.68 -17.17 4.72
CA ARG A 289 4.10 -16.98 4.97
C ARG A 289 4.92 -17.49 3.80
N ALA A 290 6.03 -16.83 3.52
CA ALA A 290 6.98 -17.27 2.51
C ALA A 290 8.43 -17.03 2.96
N MET A 291 9.30 -17.90 2.46
CA MET A 291 10.74 -17.80 2.59
C MET A 291 11.32 -17.67 1.18
N GLN A 292 12.29 -16.78 1.01
CA GLN A 292 12.92 -16.50 -0.25
C GLN A 292 14.43 -16.61 -0.11
N LEU A 293 15.02 -17.44 -0.94
CA LEU A 293 16.46 -17.61 -1.07
C LEU A 293 16.92 -16.89 -2.32
N GLY A 294 18.01 -16.13 -2.21
CA GLY A 294 18.55 -15.36 -3.32
C GLY A 294 20.06 -15.52 -3.45
N LEU A 295 20.51 -15.61 -4.70
CA LEU A 295 21.91 -15.55 -5.09
C LEU A 295 22.13 -14.28 -5.92
N ASN A 296 23.09 -13.47 -5.49
CA ASN A 296 23.41 -12.18 -6.08
C ASN A 296 24.81 -12.24 -6.69
N TYR A 297 24.93 -11.86 -7.96
CA TYR A 297 26.21 -11.72 -8.65
C TYR A 297 26.35 -10.29 -9.20
N THR A 298 27.40 -9.59 -8.76
CA THR A 298 27.71 -8.20 -9.11
C THR A 298 29.09 -8.16 -9.77
N PRO A 299 29.21 -8.36 -11.09
CA PRO A 299 30.50 -8.34 -11.78
C PRO A 299 31.18 -6.96 -11.69
N VAL A 300 30.38 -5.90 -11.73
CA VAL A 300 30.80 -4.49 -11.66
C VAL A 300 29.78 -3.73 -10.81
N PRO A 301 30.14 -2.62 -10.12
CA PRO A 301 29.21 -1.88 -9.26
C PRO A 301 27.90 -1.47 -9.96
N LEU A 302 27.96 -1.19 -11.27
CA LEU A 302 26.82 -0.78 -12.07
C LEU A 302 25.79 -1.89 -12.30
N VAL A 303 26.17 -3.17 -12.30
CA VAL A 303 25.30 -4.28 -12.72
C VAL A 303 25.22 -5.34 -11.64
N THR A 304 24.01 -5.70 -11.23
CA THR A 304 23.75 -6.82 -10.32
C THR A 304 22.72 -7.76 -10.94
N MET A 305 23.03 -9.05 -10.97
CA MET A 305 22.10 -10.12 -11.32
C MET A 305 21.67 -10.82 -10.04
N LYS A 306 20.37 -11.05 -9.86
CA LYS A 306 19.83 -11.83 -8.75
C LYS A 306 19.03 -13.01 -9.28
N ALA A 307 19.29 -14.20 -8.77
CA ALA A 307 18.42 -15.37 -8.93
C ALA A 307 17.71 -15.61 -7.60
N LEU A 308 16.39 -15.68 -7.63
CA LEU A 308 15.54 -15.71 -6.45
C LEU A 308 14.60 -16.92 -6.54
N HIS A 309 14.57 -17.71 -5.47
CA HIS A 309 13.66 -18.84 -5.30
C HIS A 309 12.80 -18.60 -4.06
N LYS A 310 11.49 -18.43 -4.25
CA LYS A 310 10.52 -18.17 -3.18
C LYS A 310 9.65 -19.39 -2.95
N ILE A 311 9.46 -19.77 -1.70
CA ILE A 311 8.64 -20.91 -1.26
C ILE A 311 7.65 -20.43 -0.21
N GLY A 312 6.39 -20.84 -0.31
CA GLY A 312 5.32 -20.41 0.59
C GLY A 312 4.59 -21.56 1.27
N ALA A 313 3.84 -21.22 2.33
CA ALA A 313 2.82 -22.10 2.86
C ALA A 313 1.84 -22.51 1.73
N GLY A 314 1.40 -23.78 1.72
CA GLY A 314 0.51 -24.31 0.68
C GLY A 314 1.20 -24.80 -0.59
N GLY A 315 2.53 -25.02 -0.58
CA GLY A 315 3.26 -25.66 -1.68
C GLY A 315 3.46 -24.79 -2.92
N GLN A 316 3.23 -23.48 -2.80
CA GLN A 316 3.54 -22.53 -3.88
C GLN A 316 5.02 -22.21 -3.90
N SER A 317 5.60 -22.20 -5.09
CA SER A 317 6.96 -21.72 -5.33
C SER A 317 6.97 -20.77 -6.52
N GLN A 318 7.96 -19.88 -6.54
CA GLN A 318 8.15 -18.91 -7.62
C GLN A 318 9.63 -18.66 -7.82
N ASP A 319 10.08 -18.83 -9.07
CA ASP A 319 11.41 -18.48 -9.51
C ASP A 319 11.40 -17.11 -10.21
N GLN A 320 12.38 -16.30 -9.87
CA GLN A 320 12.52 -14.95 -10.42
C GLN A 320 13.99 -14.63 -10.68
N ILE A 321 14.26 -14.04 -11.85
CA ILE A 321 15.54 -13.46 -12.19
C ILE A 321 15.38 -11.94 -12.21
N GLU A 322 16.29 -11.22 -11.56
CA GLU A 322 16.33 -9.75 -11.57
C GLU A 322 17.67 -9.26 -12.11
N LEU A 323 17.62 -8.35 -13.07
CA LEU A 323 18.76 -7.57 -13.53
C LEU A 323 18.61 -6.13 -13.03
N ALA A 324 19.53 -5.68 -12.19
CA ALA A 324 19.55 -4.35 -11.63
C ALA A 324 20.75 -3.54 -12.15
N LEU A 325 20.47 -2.36 -12.70
CA LEU A 325 21.42 -1.35 -13.10
C LEU A 325 21.45 -0.25 -12.03
N SER A 326 22.58 -0.06 -11.34
CA SER A 326 22.72 0.91 -10.23
C SER A 326 23.77 1.96 -10.56
N TYR A 327 23.33 3.15 -10.95
CA TYR A 327 24.18 4.28 -11.31
C TYR A 327 24.35 5.25 -10.13
N ARG A 328 25.59 5.47 -9.71
CA ARG A 328 25.94 6.39 -8.62
C ARG A 328 26.34 7.75 -9.18
N LEU A 329 25.60 8.78 -8.81
CA LEU A 329 25.85 10.15 -9.27
C LEU A 329 27.10 10.71 -8.59
N GLY A 330 27.95 11.40 -9.35
CA GLY A 330 29.22 11.96 -8.87
C GLY A 330 30.39 10.96 -8.83
N VAL A 331 30.17 9.67 -9.09
CA VAL A 331 31.24 8.68 -9.21
C VAL A 331 31.63 8.50 -10.69
N PRO A 332 32.92 8.57 -11.07
CA PRO A 332 33.35 8.36 -12.44
C PRO A 332 32.84 7.02 -13.01
N LEU A 333 32.32 7.03 -14.24
CA LEU A 333 31.74 5.83 -14.87
C LEU A 333 32.73 4.67 -14.91
N VAL A 334 34.02 4.94 -15.15
CA VAL A 334 35.08 3.93 -15.16
C VAL A 334 35.10 3.11 -13.86
N LYS A 335 34.93 3.75 -12.69
CA LYS A 335 34.88 3.05 -11.40
C LYS A 335 33.61 2.19 -11.26
N GLN A 336 32.53 2.54 -11.95
CA GLN A 336 31.26 1.83 -11.86
C GLN A 336 31.19 0.61 -12.78
N ILE A 337 31.99 0.59 -13.86
CA ILE A 337 32.10 -0.53 -14.80
C ILE A 337 33.34 -1.41 -14.54
N SER A 338 34.09 -1.09 -13.49
CA SER A 338 35.32 -1.77 -13.12
C SER A 338 35.07 -2.82 -12.01
N PRO A 339 35.47 -4.09 -12.22
CA PRO A 339 35.31 -5.16 -11.21
C PRO A 339 36.04 -4.91 -9.89
N GLU A 340 37.18 -4.21 -9.92
CA GLU A 340 38.01 -3.91 -8.75
C GLU A 340 37.33 -3.00 -7.73
N TYR A 341 36.34 -2.20 -8.16
CA TYR A 341 35.60 -1.29 -7.29
C TYR A 341 34.37 -1.94 -6.65
N VAL A 342 34.03 -3.19 -6.99
CA VAL A 342 32.89 -3.89 -6.35
C VAL A 342 33.09 -3.99 -4.84
N ALA A 343 34.29 -4.33 -4.40
CA ALA A 343 34.57 -4.49 -2.97
C ALA A 343 34.38 -3.17 -2.19
N GLN A 344 34.82 -2.05 -2.76
CA GLN A 344 34.61 -0.72 -2.20
C GLN A 344 33.13 -0.33 -2.23
N ALA A 345 32.42 -0.58 -3.34
CA ALA A 345 31.01 -0.25 -3.47
C ALA A 345 30.12 -1.01 -2.47
N LYS A 346 30.49 -2.25 -2.11
CA LYS A 346 29.77 -3.09 -1.14
C LYS A 346 30.18 -2.88 0.31
N SER A 347 31.28 -2.17 0.59
CA SER A 347 31.70 -1.80 1.95
C SER A 347 30.66 -0.95 2.68
N LEU A 348 30.75 -0.82 4.00
CA LEU A 348 29.88 0.06 4.78
C LEU A 348 29.86 1.50 4.25
N ARG A 349 31.04 2.08 4.03
CA ARG A 349 31.17 3.45 3.49
C ARG A 349 30.58 3.57 2.09
N GLY A 350 30.82 2.58 1.24
CA GLY A 350 30.34 2.59 -0.14
C GLY A 350 28.84 2.35 -0.26
N SER A 351 28.26 1.58 0.66
CA SER A 351 26.86 1.15 0.57
C SER A 351 25.88 2.07 1.25
N ARG A 352 26.33 3.06 2.03
CA ARG A 352 25.43 4.02 2.70
C ARG A 352 24.43 4.74 1.80
N TYR A 353 24.70 4.82 0.49
CA TYR A 353 23.80 5.40 -0.53
C TYR A 353 23.03 4.34 -1.35
N ASP A 354 23.07 3.07 -0.95
CA ASP A 354 22.27 2.02 -1.57
C ASP A 354 20.78 2.23 -1.18
N PRO A 355 19.83 1.96 -2.09
CA PRO A 355 18.40 2.03 -1.77
C PRO A 355 18.01 1.13 -0.58
N ILE A 356 16.91 1.47 0.08
CA ILE A 356 16.37 0.66 1.20
C ILE A 356 15.94 -0.73 0.73
N GLU A 357 16.23 -1.76 1.52
CA GLU A 357 15.84 -3.14 1.21
C GLU A 357 14.44 -3.43 1.79
N ARG A 358 13.43 -3.41 0.91
CA ARG A 358 12.02 -3.66 1.24
C ARG A 358 11.24 -4.15 0.03
N LYS A 359 10.03 -4.65 0.27
CA LYS A 359 9.08 -5.01 -0.79
C LYS A 359 8.30 -3.79 -1.25
N ASN A 360 8.66 -3.26 -2.42
CA ASN A 360 8.01 -2.07 -3.00
C ASN A 360 6.62 -2.34 -3.60
N VAL A 361 6.27 -3.61 -3.84
CA VAL A 361 4.96 -4.04 -4.33
C VAL A 361 4.06 -4.40 -3.14
N PRO A 362 2.91 -3.73 -2.95
CA PRO A 362 1.92 -4.14 -1.97
C PRO A 362 1.36 -5.52 -2.27
N VAL A 363 1.43 -6.41 -1.28
CA VAL A 363 0.64 -7.64 -1.25
C VAL A 363 -0.81 -7.25 -0.95
N LEU A 364 -1.77 -7.89 -1.60
CA LEU A 364 -3.18 -7.56 -1.44
C LEU A 364 -3.89 -8.62 -0.61
N GLU A 365 -4.75 -8.16 0.29
CA GLU A 365 -5.81 -8.97 0.87
C GLU A 365 -7.12 -8.70 0.16
N PHE A 366 -7.96 -9.73 0.10
CA PHE A 366 -9.26 -9.70 -0.54
C PHE A 366 -10.35 -9.99 0.49
N ARG A 367 -11.49 -9.34 0.34
CA ARG A 367 -12.68 -9.69 1.10
C ARG A 367 -13.84 -9.82 0.15
N GLN A 368 -14.47 -10.98 0.15
CA GLN A 368 -15.71 -11.18 -0.59
C GLN A 368 -16.86 -10.54 0.19
N ARG A 369 -17.69 -9.76 -0.49
CA ARG A 369 -18.95 -9.30 0.10
C ARG A 369 -19.83 -10.52 0.38
N LYS A 370 -20.45 -10.57 1.56
CA LYS A 370 -21.53 -11.54 1.81
C LYS A 370 -22.67 -11.23 0.83
N THR A 371 -22.84 -12.10 -0.16
CA THR A 371 -23.81 -12.00 -1.26
C THR A 371 -25.20 -12.51 -0.90
N LEU A 372 -25.29 -13.34 0.15
CA LEU A 372 -26.54 -13.88 0.68
C LEU A 372 -26.44 -13.99 2.20
N GLN A 373 -27.44 -13.48 2.91
CA GLN A 373 -27.65 -13.66 4.35
C GLN A 373 -29.14 -13.83 4.61
N VAL A 374 -29.48 -14.71 5.55
CA VAL A 374 -30.86 -14.95 5.97
C VAL A 374 -30.92 -15.03 7.50
N PHE A 375 -31.91 -14.38 8.07
CA PHE A 375 -32.24 -14.46 9.49
C PHE A 375 -33.72 -14.79 9.63
N LEU A 376 -34.03 -15.79 10.46
CA LEU A 376 -35.40 -16.18 10.76
C LEU A 376 -35.83 -15.45 12.03
N ALA A 377 -36.81 -14.56 11.88
CA ALA A 377 -37.34 -13.80 13.00
C ALA A 377 -37.98 -14.74 14.03
N THR A 378 -37.73 -14.46 15.32
CA THR A 378 -38.33 -15.24 16.41
C THR A 378 -39.76 -14.75 16.64
N PRO A 379 -40.78 -15.60 16.46
CA PRO A 379 -42.16 -15.26 16.81
C PRO A 379 -42.32 -15.20 18.35
N PRO A 380 -43.46 -14.70 18.87
CA PRO A 380 -43.70 -14.63 20.32
C PRO A 380 -43.48 -15.98 21.03
N TRP A 381 -42.90 -15.94 22.24
CA TRP A 381 -42.41 -17.12 22.96
C TRP A 381 -43.49 -18.05 23.57
N SER A 382 -44.76 -17.65 23.54
CA SER A 382 -45.88 -18.41 24.10
C SER A 382 -46.95 -18.58 23.04
N LEU A 383 -46.89 -19.70 22.32
CA LEU A 383 -47.82 -20.01 21.23
C LEU A 383 -48.96 -20.88 21.72
N GLN A 384 -50.18 -20.60 21.27
CA GLN A 384 -51.33 -21.45 21.58
C GLN A 384 -51.40 -22.65 20.63
N ALA A 385 -51.91 -23.78 21.13
CA ALA A 385 -52.19 -24.94 20.30
C ALA A 385 -53.14 -24.57 19.14
N GLY A 386 -52.78 -24.95 17.91
CA GLY A 386 -53.55 -24.65 16.70
C GLY A 386 -53.39 -23.24 16.14
N GLU A 387 -52.55 -22.39 16.76
CA GLU A 387 -52.24 -21.06 16.25
C GLU A 387 -51.43 -21.13 14.95
N THR A 388 -51.79 -20.31 13.96
CA THR A 388 -51.01 -20.16 12.72
C THR A 388 -50.07 -18.98 12.85
N VAL A 389 -48.77 -19.25 12.82
CA VAL A 389 -47.71 -18.25 13.03
C VAL A 389 -47.03 -17.91 11.71
N PRO A 390 -46.91 -16.63 11.34
CA PRO A 390 -46.13 -16.23 10.18
C PRO A 390 -44.62 -16.38 10.43
N LEU A 391 -43.93 -17.04 9.50
CA LEU A 391 -42.48 -17.21 9.52
C LEU A 391 -41.84 -16.10 8.67
N VAL A 392 -41.36 -15.05 9.36
CA VAL A 392 -40.77 -13.89 8.69
C VAL A 392 -39.26 -14.06 8.54
N LEU A 393 -38.78 -13.98 7.30
CA LEU A 393 -37.36 -14.02 6.97
C LEU A 393 -36.82 -12.62 6.67
N GLU A 394 -35.75 -12.20 7.36
CA GLU A 394 -34.95 -11.05 6.97
C GLU A 394 -33.83 -11.52 6.03
N ILE A 395 -33.92 -11.14 4.76
CA ILE A 395 -32.99 -11.60 3.71
C ILE A 395 -32.22 -10.42 3.16
N LYS A 396 -30.89 -10.56 3.11
CA LYS A 396 -29.98 -9.64 2.42
C LYS A 396 -29.29 -10.41 1.31
N ALA A 397 -29.81 -10.31 0.10
CA ALA A 397 -29.31 -10.99 -1.09
C ALA A 397 -28.95 -9.99 -2.19
N LEU A 398 -27.87 -10.27 -2.92
CA LEU A 398 -27.45 -9.51 -4.09
C LEU A 398 -27.95 -10.16 -5.40
N ASN A 399 -28.26 -11.46 -5.36
CA ASN A 399 -28.84 -12.24 -6.45
C ASN A 399 -30.27 -12.68 -6.07
N GLY A 400 -31.06 -13.17 -7.04
CA GLY A 400 -32.37 -13.75 -6.79
C GLY A 400 -32.28 -15.05 -5.99
N ILE A 401 -33.30 -15.33 -5.19
CA ILE A 401 -33.44 -16.60 -4.46
C ILE A 401 -34.15 -17.60 -5.38
N SER A 402 -33.53 -18.77 -5.56
CA SER A 402 -34.01 -19.81 -6.46
C SER A 402 -34.71 -20.96 -5.71
N HIS A 403 -34.28 -21.25 -4.48
CA HIS A 403 -34.83 -22.36 -3.70
C HIS A 403 -34.89 -22.04 -2.20
N VAL A 404 -35.93 -22.55 -1.54
CA VAL A 404 -36.18 -22.41 -0.09
C VAL A 404 -36.36 -23.81 0.49
N SER A 405 -35.60 -24.16 1.52
CA SER A 405 -35.67 -25.46 2.18
C SER A 405 -35.75 -25.28 3.70
N TRP A 406 -36.77 -25.84 4.32
CA TRP A 406 -36.96 -25.81 5.77
C TRP A 406 -36.44 -27.09 6.42
N GLN A 407 -35.84 -26.96 7.61
CA GLN A 407 -35.24 -28.06 8.35
C GLN A 407 -35.56 -27.95 9.85
N GLY A 408 -35.58 -29.09 10.55
CA GLY A 408 -36.02 -29.20 11.94
C GLY A 408 -37.35 -29.93 12.05
N ASP A 409 -38.22 -29.50 12.97
CA ASP A 409 -39.50 -30.15 13.29
C ASP A 409 -40.63 -29.73 12.32
N THR A 410 -40.33 -29.74 11.02
CA THR A 410 -41.20 -29.24 9.95
C THR A 410 -42.51 -30.03 9.81
N GLN A 411 -42.47 -31.33 10.14
CA GLN A 411 -43.66 -32.21 10.12
C GLN A 411 -44.58 -31.94 11.31
N ALA A 412 -44.02 -31.73 12.50
CA ALA A 412 -44.79 -31.45 13.71
C ALA A 412 -45.45 -30.05 13.66
N LEU A 413 -44.74 -29.06 13.07
CA LEU A 413 -45.20 -27.68 12.93
C LEU A 413 -46.06 -27.41 11.67
N SER A 414 -46.45 -28.47 10.95
CA SER A 414 -47.28 -28.43 9.73
C SER A 414 -47.06 -27.17 8.87
N LEU A 415 -45.85 -27.04 8.31
CA LEU A 415 -45.47 -25.86 7.52
C LEU A 415 -46.35 -25.71 6.30
N THR A 416 -46.95 -24.53 6.14
CA THR A 416 -47.78 -24.19 5.00
C THR A 416 -47.01 -23.25 4.07
N PRO A 417 -46.70 -23.69 2.83
CA PRO A 417 -46.01 -22.86 1.85
C PRO A 417 -46.93 -21.77 1.28
N PRO A 418 -46.35 -20.64 0.81
CA PRO A 418 -47.07 -19.67 -0.01
C PRO A 418 -47.38 -20.26 -1.41
N HIS A 419 -48.04 -19.49 -2.28
CA HIS A 419 -48.43 -19.93 -3.63
C HIS A 419 -47.26 -20.53 -4.45
N ASN A 420 -46.03 -20.06 -4.21
CA ASN A 420 -44.82 -20.65 -4.76
C ASN A 420 -43.92 -21.13 -3.61
N ALA A 421 -43.68 -22.44 -3.50
CA ALA A 421 -42.84 -23.01 -2.45
C ALA A 421 -41.37 -22.54 -2.50
N ASN A 422 -40.91 -21.92 -3.60
CA ASN A 422 -39.57 -21.32 -3.67
C ASN A 422 -39.57 -19.82 -3.30
N ASP A 423 -40.73 -19.23 -3.00
CA ASP A 423 -40.79 -17.87 -2.49
C ASP A 423 -40.33 -17.87 -1.02
N PRO A 424 -39.30 -17.09 -0.66
CA PRO A 424 -38.87 -17.00 0.72
C PRO A 424 -39.87 -16.28 1.64
N GLN A 425 -40.84 -15.52 1.11
CA GLN A 425 -41.81 -14.79 1.91
C GLN A 425 -43.18 -15.48 1.94
N GLY A 426 -43.92 -15.32 3.04
CA GLY A 426 -45.30 -15.81 3.15
C GLY A 426 -45.45 -17.24 3.69
N TRP A 427 -44.39 -17.83 4.24
CA TRP A 427 -44.46 -19.10 4.95
C TRP A 427 -45.18 -18.95 6.29
N THR A 428 -45.96 -19.97 6.66
CA THR A 428 -46.63 -20.05 7.95
C THR A 428 -46.43 -21.42 8.58
N ALA A 429 -46.46 -21.50 9.90
CA ALA A 429 -46.41 -22.74 10.68
C ALA A 429 -47.69 -22.87 11.50
N ILE A 430 -48.24 -24.08 11.57
CA ILE A 430 -49.41 -24.38 12.42
C ILE A 430 -48.90 -25.13 13.65
N VAL A 431 -49.16 -24.54 14.82
CA VAL A 431 -48.66 -25.08 16.09
C VAL A 431 -49.43 -26.36 16.45
N PRO A 432 -48.75 -27.48 16.74
CA PRO A 432 -49.41 -28.74 17.07
C PRO A 432 -50.18 -28.64 18.40
N PRO A 433 -51.13 -29.56 18.65
CA PRO A 433 -51.81 -29.65 19.92
C PRO A 433 -50.81 -29.92 21.05
N TRP A 434 -51.12 -29.42 22.25
CA TRP A 434 -50.34 -29.69 23.44
C TRP A 434 -50.37 -31.18 23.79
N ASP A 435 -49.19 -31.77 24.03
CA ASP A 435 -49.06 -33.16 24.46
C ASP A 435 -48.91 -33.22 25.98
N ASP A 436 -49.89 -33.85 26.64
CA ASP A 436 -49.94 -34.07 28.09
C ASP A 436 -49.17 -35.32 28.56
N ALA A 437 -48.49 -36.04 27.65
CA ALA A 437 -47.71 -37.21 28.02
C ALA A 437 -46.56 -36.87 29.00
N PRO A 438 -46.28 -37.72 30.01
CA PRO A 438 -45.19 -37.49 30.94
C PRO A 438 -43.84 -37.38 30.23
N GLY A 439 -43.23 -36.19 30.25
CA GLY A 439 -41.93 -35.91 29.61
C GLY A 439 -42.02 -35.36 28.18
N ALA A 440 -43.20 -35.01 27.68
CA ALA A 440 -43.36 -34.30 26.41
C ALA A 440 -42.66 -32.93 26.47
N ALA A 441 -41.83 -32.63 25.47
CA ALA A 441 -41.03 -31.40 25.45
C ALA A 441 -41.82 -30.16 25.03
N ASN A 442 -42.87 -30.33 24.20
CA ASN A 442 -43.71 -29.26 23.63
C ASN A 442 -42.90 -28.06 23.07
N SER A 443 -41.69 -28.35 22.59
CA SER A 443 -40.71 -27.41 22.06
C SER A 443 -40.26 -27.89 20.68
N TYR A 444 -40.35 -27.03 19.68
CA TYR A 444 -40.04 -27.37 18.29
C TYR A 444 -38.97 -26.44 17.73
N ARG A 445 -37.98 -27.00 17.05
CA ARG A 445 -36.87 -26.26 16.46
C ARG A 445 -37.02 -26.13 14.97
N LEU A 446 -36.81 -24.92 14.47
CA LEU A 446 -36.95 -24.62 13.05
C LEU A 446 -35.76 -23.77 12.56
N SER A 447 -35.30 -24.06 11.35
CA SER A 447 -34.43 -23.17 10.57
C SER A 447 -34.74 -23.31 9.08
N VAL A 448 -34.32 -22.30 8.31
CA VAL A 448 -34.43 -22.27 6.84
C VAL A 448 -33.07 -22.19 6.17
N THR A 449 -32.92 -22.86 5.04
CA THR A 449 -31.79 -22.78 4.11
C THR A 449 -32.28 -22.20 2.79
N LEU A 450 -31.64 -21.12 2.33
CA LEU A 450 -31.90 -20.49 1.04
C LEU A 450 -30.79 -20.81 0.05
N GLU A 451 -31.14 -20.99 -1.23
CA GLU A 451 -30.23 -21.08 -2.36
C GLU A 451 -30.46 -19.90 -3.31
N ASP A 452 -29.39 -19.25 -3.76
CA ASP A 452 -29.48 -18.20 -4.78
C ASP A 452 -29.29 -18.74 -6.21
N ASP A 453 -29.49 -17.89 -7.22
CA ASP A 453 -29.30 -18.24 -8.64
C ASP A 453 -27.85 -18.63 -9.00
N LYS A 454 -26.88 -18.37 -8.10
CA LYS A 454 -25.48 -18.77 -8.23
C LYS A 454 -25.15 -20.03 -7.41
N GLN A 455 -26.18 -20.78 -6.98
CA GLN A 455 -26.08 -22.01 -6.20
C GLN A 455 -25.41 -21.81 -4.82
N GLN A 456 -25.36 -20.58 -4.31
CA GLN A 456 -24.88 -20.32 -2.97
C GLN A 456 -25.97 -20.66 -1.95
N ARG A 457 -25.66 -21.55 -1.00
CA ARG A 457 -26.57 -21.96 0.07
C ARG A 457 -26.22 -21.30 1.39
N VAL A 458 -27.21 -20.72 2.07
CA VAL A 458 -27.05 -20.13 3.41
C VAL A 458 -28.19 -20.55 4.31
N THR A 459 -27.85 -21.04 5.50
CA THR A 459 -28.81 -21.41 6.55
C THR A 459 -28.94 -20.31 7.59
N SER A 460 -30.16 -20.07 8.05
CA SER A 460 -30.52 -19.11 9.10
C SER A 460 -30.19 -19.62 10.51
N ASN A 461 -30.42 -18.76 11.50
CA ASN A 461 -30.44 -19.15 12.92
C ASN A 461 -31.54 -20.17 13.22
N TRP A 462 -31.32 -20.96 14.27
CA TRP A 462 -32.37 -21.80 14.84
C TRP A 462 -33.30 -20.96 15.70
N ILE A 463 -34.60 -21.16 15.56
CA ILE A 463 -35.61 -20.70 16.52
C ILE A 463 -36.18 -21.90 17.27
N GLU A 464 -36.67 -21.64 18.48
CA GLU A 464 -37.37 -22.62 19.31
C GLU A 464 -38.78 -22.09 19.58
N LEU A 465 -39.78 -22.86 19.18
CA LEU A 465 -41.20 -22.57 19.35
C LEU A 465 -41.72 -23.40 20.52
N LYS A 466 -42.19 -22.73 21.57
CA LYS A 466 -42.76 -23.39 22.76
C LYS A 466 -44.27 -23.25 22.75
N VAL A 467 -44.95 -24.39 22.85
CA VAL A 467 -46.41 -24.44 22.96
C VAL A 467 -46.79 -24.17 24.41
N ALA A 468 -47.75 -23.31 24.65
CA ALA A 468 -48.27 -23.05 25.98
C ALA A 468 -49.27 -24.15 26.38
N PRO A 469 -49.30 -24.57 27.66
CA PRO A 469 -50.31 -25.50 28.13
C PRO A 469 -51.72 -24.89 27.99
N PRO A 470 -52.73 -25.69 27.65
CA PRO A 470 -54.10 -25.22 27.57
C PRO A 470 -54.54 -24.70 28.95
N LEU A 471 -55.22 -23.55 28.96
CA LEU A 471 -55.83 -23.00 30.17
C LEU A 471 -56.93 -23.97 30.64
N THR A 472 -56.58 -24.89 31.53
CA THR A 472 -57.56 -25.69 32.25
C THR A 472 -58.24 -24.76 33.24
N ALA A 473 -59.52 -24.44 32.98
CA ALA A 473 -60.41 -23.95 34.01
C ALA A 473 -60.59 -25.07 35.03
N THR A 474 -59.67 -25.16 35.98
CA THR A 474 -59.95 -25.86 37.22
C THR A 474 -61.08 -25.08 37.87
N ALA A 475 -62.29 -25.64 37.85
CA ALA A 475 -63.28 -25.37 38.86
C ALA A 475 -62.63 -25.77 40.19
N GLY A 476 -61.95 -24.81 40.80
CA GLY A 476 -61.35 -24.97 42.11
C GLY A 476 -62.46 -25.07 43.14
N ASP A 477 -62.53 -26.22 43.80
CA ASP A 477 -63.03 -26.32 45.17
C ASP A 477 -62.50 -25.15 46.00
N ASP A 478 -63.35 -24.65 46.91
CA ASP A 478 -63.09 -23.59 47.88
C ASP A 478 -61.69 -23.67 48.51
N ALA A 479 -60.74 -22.93 47.93
CA ALA A 479 -59.52 -22.49 48.59
C ALA A 479 -59.52 -20.96 48.50
N GLY A 480 -59.71 -20.33 49.67
CA GLY A 480 -60.06 -18.93 49.84
C GLY A 480 -59.32 -17.94 48.94
N LEU A 481 -60.11 -17.03 48.36
CA LEU A 481 -59.65 -15.79 47.75
C LEU A 481 -58.58 -15.13 48.62
N PRO A 482 -57.37 -14.83 48.11
CA PRO A 482 -56.51 -13.88 48.80
C PRO A 482 -57.23 -12.51 48.81
N PRO A 483 -57.18 -11.76 49.92
CA PRO A 483 -57.91 -10.50 50.03
C PRO A 483 -57.48 -9.53 48.93
N ILE A 484 -58.46 -8.82 48.36
CA ILE A 484 -58.27 -7.77 47.36
C ILE A 484 -57.26 -6.76 47.92
N LYS A 485 -56.06 -6.71 47.34
CA LYS A 485 -55.14 -5.59 47.56
C LYS A 485 -55.68 -4.39 46.82
N THR A 486 -56.39 -3.51 47.53
CA THR A 486 -56.63 -2.14 47.08
C THR A 486 -55.29 -1.44 46.90
N LEU A 487 -54.97 -1.05 45.66
CA LEU A 487 -53.81 -0.21 45.36
C LEU A 487 -54.05 1.16 45.97
N THR A 488 -53.34 1.47 47.06
CA THR A 488 -53.29 2.82 47.61
C THR A 488 -52.47 3.70 46.66
N PRO A 489 -53.02 4.81 46.12
CA PRO A 489 -52.22 5.72 45.30
C PRO A 489 -51.13 6.38 46.16
N PRO A 490 -49.93 6.61 45.62
CA PRO A 490 -48.85 7.24 46.38
C PRO A 490 -49.23 8.68 46.77
N PRO A 491 -48.83 9.14 47.97
CA PRO A 491 -49.06 10.51 48.40
C PRO A 491 -48.31 11.48 47.47
N ILE A 492 -49.05 12.40 46.86
CA ILE A 492 -48.49 13.53 46.11
C ILE A 492 -47.91 14.51 47.13
N PRO A 493 -46.59 14.78 47.15
CA PRO A 493 -46.06 15.88 47.92
C PRO A 493 -46.41 17.18 47.19
N ALA A 494 -47.26 17.98 47.80
CA ALA A 494 -47.44 19.37 47.41
C ALA A 494 -46.15 20.14 47.76
N GLN A 495 -45.42 20.62 46.75
CA GLN A 495 -44.55 21.77 46.92
C GLN A 495 -44.78 22.78 45.80
N THR A 496 -45.17 23.96 46.25
CA THR A 496 -45.53 25.15 45.49
C THR A 496 -44.31 26.08 45.33
N GLY A 497 -43.87 26.25 44.07
CA GLY A 497 -43.29 27.48 43.47
C GLY A 497 -41.78 27.78 43.64
N PRO A 498 -41.23 28.81 42.94
CA PRO A 498 -41.72 29.51 41.75
C PRO A 498 -40.77 29.45 40.52
N LEU A 499 -41.32 29.91 39.40
CA LEU A 499 -40.75 30.08 38.06
C LEU A 499 -39.61 31.13 37.97
N TYR A 500 -38.57 30.81 37.18
CA TYR A 500 -37.80 31.62 36.20
C TYR A 500 -36.27 31.41 36.25
N GLY A 501 -35.67 31.40 35.04
CA GLY A 501 -34.22 31.43 34.74
C GLY A 501 -33.77 30.15 34.03
N GLY A 502 -33.45 30.09 32.74
CA GLY A 502 -32.82 31.11 31.91
C GLY A 502 -31.31 31.11 32.15
N ASP A 503 -30.61 30.16 31.52
CA ASP A 503 -29.37 30.32 30.76
C ASP A 503 -29.02 29.03 30.00
#